data_AF-A0A7X8EH70-F1
#
_entry.id   AF-A0A7X8EH70-F1
#
_cell.length_a   1.000
_cell.length_b   1.000
_cell.length_c   1.000
_cell.angle_alpha   90.00
_cell.angle_beta   90.00
_cell.angle_gamma   90.00
#
_symmetry.space_group_name_H-M   'P 1'
#
loop_
_entity.id
_entity.type
_entity.pdbx_description
1 polymer ?
#
loop_
_entity_poly.entity_id
_entity_poly.type
_entity_poly.pdbx_seq_one_letter_code
_entity_poly.pdbx_strand_id
1 'polypeptide(L)'
;MNTDKKSRSLSLCQNILLSLVALLIINSCSGVRDKSTNLLIIPRDTMIHVISDIHIVDAVLINALNNRRIEVNTVPNYYVDILERYNISKERFDVSLRYYCDNLDEFDKMYDEIIEILSTKQAEYETKTEH
;
A
#
# COMPACT_ATOMS: atom_id res chain seq x y z
N MET A 1 36.26 8.13 -53.38
CA MET A 1 36.18 6.92 -52.52
C MET A 1 35.92 7.35 -51.07
N ASN A 2 34.77 7.98 -50.79
CA ASN A 2 34.45 8.57 -49.47
C ASN A 2 33.02 8.24 -49.00
N THR A 3 32.32 7.36 -49.72
CA THR A 3 30.92 6.97 -49.49
C THR A 3 30.79 5.65 -48.71
N ASP A 4 31.82 4.79 -48.74
CA ASP A 4 31.78 3.48 -48.06
C ASP A 4 32.08 3.56 -46.56
N LYS A 5 32.92 4.52 -46.13
CA LYS A 5 33.29 4.68 -44.71
C LYS A 5 32.14 5.25 -43.87
N LYS A 6 31.32 6.14 -44.47
CA LYS A 6 30.16 6.79 -43.83
C LYS A 6 29.00 5.81 -43.57
N SER A 7 28.75 4.89 -44.50
CA SER A 7 27.73 3.84 -44.36
C SER A 7 28.08 2.80 -43.28
N ARG A 8 29.36 2.42 -43.19
CA ARG A 8 29.87 1.51 -42.16
C ARG A 8 29.89 2.14 -40.75
N SER A 9 30.15 3.44 -40.64
CA SER A 9 30.09 4.15 -39.35
C SER A 9 28.65 4.33 -38.85
N LEU A 10 27.68 4.52 -39.74
CA LEU A 10 26.27 4.71 -39.37
C LEU A 10 25.62 3.39 -38.88
N SER A 11 25.95 2.27 -39.54
CA SER A 11 25.51 0.93 -39.12
C SER A 11 26.18 0.45 -37.83
N LEU A 12 27.44 0.85 -37.55
CA LEU A 12 28.09 0.58 -36.26
C LEU A 12 27.38 1.31 -35.11
N CYS A 13 27.06 2.59 -35.28
CA CYS A 13 26.34 3.37 -34.27
C CYS A 13 24.94 2.80 -33.99
N GLN A 14 24.23 2.36 -35.02
CA GLN A 14 22.91 1.75 -34.87
C GLN A 14 22.97 0.46 -34.05
N ASN A 15 23.99 -0.38 -34.25
CA ASN A 15 24.19 -1.61 -33.48
C ASN A 15 24.63 -1.33 -32.02
N ILE A 16 25.45 -0.30 -31.81
CA ILE A 16 25.86 0.13 -30.45
C ILE A 16 24.65 0.70 -29.68
N LEU A 17 23.81 1.49 -30.34
CA LEU A 17 22.58 2.04 -29.76
C LEU A 17 21.59 0.92 -29.41
N LEU A 18 21.41 -0.07 -30.29
CA LEU A 18 20.58 -1.24 -30.02
C LEU A 18 21.10 -2.06 -28.82
N SER A 19 22.42 -2.21 -28.72
CA SER A 19 23.06 -2.93 -27.60
C SER A 19 22.89 -2.19 -26.26
N LEU A 20 22.94 -0.85 -26.24
CA LEU A 20 22.73 -0.05 -25.04
C LEU A 20 21.26 -0.09 -24.58
N VAL A 21 20.32 -0.07 -25.53
CA VAL A 21 18.88 -0.22 -25.22
C VAL A 21 18.59 -1.61 -24.68
N ALA A 22 19.17 -2.68 -25.25
CA ALA A 22 19.00 -4.04 -24.75
C ALA A 22 19.55 -4.24 -23.32
N LEU A 23 20.65 -3.56 -22.98
CA LEU A 23 21.24 -3.60 -21.63
C LEU A 23 20.35 -2.93 -20.57
N LEU A 24 19.48 -1.99 -20.96
CA LEU A 24 18.54 -1.35 -20.04
C LEU A 24 17.32 -2.23 -19.70
N ILE A 25 16.99 -3.22 -20.52
CA ILE A 25 15.80 -4.09 -20.32
C ILE A 25 16.07 -5.21 -19.31
N ILE A 26 17.34 -5.60 -19.11
CA ILE A 26 17.73 -6.71 -18.21
C ILE A 26 17.79 -6.36 -16.72
N ASN A 27 17.57 -5.09 -16.33
CA ASN A 27 17.54 -4.67 -14.93
C ASN A 27 16.14 -4.69 -14.27
N SER A 28 15.08 -5.13 -14.96
CA SER A 28 13.73 -5.24 -14.40
C SER A 28 13.33 -6.68 -14.05
N CYS A 29 14.23 -7.40 -13.39
CA CYS A 29 13.88 -8.71 -12.82
C CYS A 29 14.61 -8.92 -11.48
N SER A 30 14.15 -8.22 -10.44
CA SER A 30 14.36 -8.67 -9.06
C SER A 30 13.40 -9.84 -8.79
N GLY A 31 13.97 -10.97 -8.37
CA GLY A 31 13.29 -12.25 -8.39
C GLY A 31 12.30 -12.54 -7.26
N VAL A 32 11.59 -13.64 -7.53
CA VAL A 32 11.14 -14.72 -6.62
C VAL A 32 9.89 -14.46 -5.75
N ARG A 33 8.77 -15.12 -6.08
CA ARG A 33 8.35 -16.44 -5.54
C ARG A 33 6.89 -16.72 -5.89
N ASP A 34 6.64 -17.96 -6.26
CA ASP A 34 5.35 -18.60 -6.47
C ASP A 34 4.32 -18.20 -5.38
N LYS A 35 3.26 -17.48 -5.76
CA LYS A 35 2.31 -16.78 -4.87
C LYS A 35 0.85 -16.94 -5.32
N SER A 36 0.47 -18.07 -5.91
CA SER A 36 -0.91 -18.25 -6.38
C SER A 36 -1.98 -18.19 -5.25
N THR A 37 -1.60 -18.39 -3.98
CA THR A 37 -2.49 -18.23 -2.81
C THR A 37 -2.16 -16.98 -1.96
N ASN A 38 -0.95 -16.45 -2.09
CA ASN A 38 -0.41 -15.33 -1.30
C ASN A 38 -0.79 -13.94 -1.85
N LEU A 39 -1.56 -13.89 -2.95
CA LEU A 39 -2.10 -12.65 -3.52
C LEU A 39 -3.49 -12.30 -2.96
N LEU A 40 -4.24 -13.29 -2.45
CA LEU A 40 -5.63 -13.08 -2.04
C LEU A 40 -5.75 -12.52 -0.62
N ILE A 41 -4.92 -13.00 0.32
CA ILE A 41 -4.95 -12.55 1.71
C ILE A 41 -3.94 -11.41 1.92
N ILE A 42 -4.34 -10.39 2.67
CA ILE A 42 -3.48 -9.30 3.11
C ILE A 42 -2.56 -9.85 4.21
N PRO A 43 -1.23 -9.66 4.11
CA PRO A 43 -0.30 -10.08 5.17
C PRO A 43 -0.65 -9.44 6.51
N ARG A 44 -0.44 -10.19 7.60
CA ARG A 44 -0.81 -9.81 8.97
C ARG A 44 -0.39 -8.38 9.33
N ASP A 45 0.90 -8.08 9.16
CA ASP A 45 1.47 -6.77 9.52
C ASP A 45 0.79 -5.63 8.72
N THR A 46 0.54 -5.85 7.43
CA THR A 46 -0.19 -4.88 6.61
C THR A 46 -1.64 -4.74 7.08
N MET A 47 -2.30 -5.84 7.44
CA MET A 47 -3.68 -5.82 7.91
C MET A 47 -3.81 -5.07 9.23
N ILE A 48 -2.87 -5.24 10.15
CA ILE A 48 -2.79 -4.50 11.42
C ILE A 48 -2.75 -2.99 11.16
N HIS A 49 -1.87 -2.53 10.26
CA HIS A 49 -1.79 -1.11 9.90
C HIS A 49 -3.05 -0.59 9.21
N VAL A 50 -3.64 -1.36 8.28
CA VAL A 50 -4.88 -0.98 7.60
C VAL A 50 -6.03 -0.82 8.60
N ILE A 51 -6.24 -1.78 9.50
CA ILE A 51 -7.30 -1.73 10.52
C ILE A 51 -7.05 -0.57 11.50
N SER A 52 -5.79 -0.31 11.86
CA SER A 52 -5.43 0.82 12.72
C SER A 52 -5.80 2.16 12.08
N ASP A 53 -5.48 2.36 10.79
CA ASP A 53 -5.84 3.58 10.06
C ASP A 53 -7.36 3.77 9.95
N ILE A 54 -8.10 2.67 9.73
CA ILE A 54 -9.57 2.65 9.72
C ILE A 54 -10.11 3.15 11.06
N HIS A 55 -9.62 2.61 12.19
CA HIS A 55 -10.08 3.02 13.51
C HIS A 55 -9.72 4.47 13.88
N ILE A 56 -8.59 4.99 13.41
CA ILE A 56 -8.23 6.40 13.60
C ILE A 56 -9.24 7.29 12.87
N VAL A 57 -9.57 6.95 11.62
CA VAL A 57 -10.58 7.69 10.84
C VAL A 57 -11.95 7.60 11.50
N ASP A 58 -12.35 6.43 12.01
CA ASP A 58 -13.60 6.26 12.75
C ASP A 58 -13.67 7.19 13.96
N ALA A 59 -12.60 7.25 14.75
CA ALA A 59 -12.54 8.11 15.92
C ALA A 59 -12.70 9.60 15.55
N VAL A 60 -12.02 10.05 14.49
CA VAL A 60 -12.14 11.42 13.97
C VAL A 60 -13.57 11.69 13.48
N LEU A 61 -14.15 10.75 12.74
CA LEU A 61 -15.47 10.89 12.16
C LEU A 61 -16.56 10.94 13.22
N ILE A 62 -16.53 10.02 14.18
CA ILE A 62 -17.47 9.96 15.31
C ILE A 62 -17.37 11.24 16.13
N ASN A 63 -16.16 11.74 16.38
CA ASN A 63 -15.95 13.01 17.08
C ASN A 63 -16.59 14.19 16.31
N ALA A 64 -16.35 14.27 14.99
CA ALA A 64 -16.90 15.33 14.15
C ALA A 64 -18.44 15.27 14.09
N LEU A 65 -19.03 14.08 13.97
CA LEU A 65 -20.49 13.87 13.98
C LEU A 65 -21.10 14.26 15.33
N ASN A 66 -20.53 13.81 16.44
CA ASN A 66 -21.01 14.12 17.80
C ASN A 66 -20.96 15.62 18.08
N ASN A 67 -19.94 16.31 17.56
CA ASN A 67 -19.79 17.75 17.67
C ASN A 67 -20.56 18.54 16.59
N ARG A 68 -21.40 17.86 15.80
CA ARG A 68 -22.18 18.43 14.67
C ARG A 68 -21.34 19.26 13.69
N ARG A 69 -20.06 18.90 13.54
CA ARG A 69 -19.12 19.56 12.62
C ARG A 69 -19.32 19.10 11.17
N ILE A 70 -19.91 17.92 10.99
CA ILE A 70 -20.26 17.33 9.70
C ILE A 70 -21.63 16.64 9.81
N GLU A 71 -22.31 16.47 8.67
CA GLU A 71 -23.56 15.70 8.60
C GLU A 71 -23.27 14.27 8.14
N VAL A 72 -24.07 13.30 8.60
CA VAL A 72 -23.93 11.87 8.23
C VAL A 72 -23.93 11.67 6.71
N ASN A 73 -24.71 12.46 5.97
CA ASN A 73 -24.81 12.36 4.52
C ASN A 73 -23.61 12.96 3.77
N THR A 74 -22.73 13.65 4.48
CA THR A 74 -21.55 14.34 3.92
C THR A 74 -20.24 13.60 4.19
N VAL A 75 -20.30 12.44 4.86
CA VAL A 75 -19.13 11.65 5.21
C VAL A 75 -18.44 11.12 3.95
N PRO A 76 -17.22 11.59 3.63
CA PRO A 76 -16.44 11.04 2.53
C PRO A 76 -16.14 9.56 2.73
N ASN A 77 -15.92 8.83 1.63
CA ASN A 77 -15.59 7.41 1.69
C ASN A 77 -14.11 7.19 2.04
N TYR A 78 -13.72 7.62 3.24
CA TYR A 78 -12.34 7.56 3.72
C TYR A 78 -11.78 6.13 3.76
N TYR A 79 -12.63 5.11 3.88
CA TYR A 79 -12.20 3.73 3.80
C TYR A 79 -11.61 3.38 2.42
N VAL A 80 -12.19 3.91 1.33
CA VAL A 80 -11.62 3.73 -0.01
C VAL A 80 -10.24 4.37 -0.09
N ASP A 81 -10.10 5.61 0.39
CA ASP A 81 -8.82 6.31 0.39
C ASP A 81 -7.74 5.55 1.20
N ILE A 82 -8.11 4.97 2.34
CA ILE A 82 -7.19 4.13 3.13
C ILE A 82 -6.76 2.92 2.31
N LEU A 83 -7.70 2.14 1.78
CA LEU A 83 -7.39 0.92 1.04
C LEU A 83 -6.53 1.21 -0.21
N GLU A 84 -6.80 2.31 -0.91
CA GLU A 84 -5.99 2.77 -2.05
C GLU A 84 -4.55 3.07 -1.65
N ARG A 85 -4.31 3.73 -0.50
CA ARG A 85 -2.93 4.00 -0.01
C ARG A 85 -2.13 2.72 0.20
N TYR A 86 -2.78 1.63 0.62
CA TYR A 86 -2.14 0.33 0.80
C TYR A 86 -2.15 -0.55 -0.47
N ASN A 87 -2.69 -0.05 -1.60
CA ASN A 87 -2.89 -0.82 -2.84
C ASN A 87 -3.74 -2.08 -2.62
N ILE A 88 -4.82 -1.95 -1.85
CA ILE A 88 -5.74 -3.02 -1.48
C ILE A 88 -7.10 -2.74 -2.11
N SER A 89 -7.69 -3.73 -2.77
CA SER A 89 -9.09 -3.62 -3.19
C SER A 89 -10.03 -3.94 -2.03
N LYS A 90 -11.26 -3.41 -2.08
CA LYS A 90 -12.28 -3.71 -1.07
C LYS A 90 -12.53 -5.21 -0.94
N GLU A 91 -12.61 -5.93 -2.06
CA GLU A 91 -12.85 -7.38 -2.07
C GLU A 91 -11.72 -8.13 -1.39
N ARG A 92 -10.47 -7.72 -1.64
CA ARG A 92 -9.29 -8.32 -1.01
C ARG A 92 -9.28 -8.06 0.50
N PHE A 93 -9.67 -6.86 0.93
CA PHE A 93 -9.86 -6.53 2.33
C PHE A 93 -10.94 -7.40 2.98
N ASP A 94 -12.13 -7.47 2.39
CA ASP A 94 -13.26 -8.23 2.94
C ASP A 94 -12.93 -9.73 3.08
N VAL A 95 -12.27 -10.32 2.08
CA VAL A 95 -11.82 -11.73 2.11
C VAL A 95 -10.77 -11.94 3.19
N SER A 96 -9.81 -11.03 3.31
CA SER A 96 -8.74 -11.13 4.32
C SER A 96 -9.28 -10.94 5.73
N LEU A 97 -10.22 -10.02 5.92
CA LEU A 97 -10.86 -9.79 7.22
C LEU A 97 -11.58 -11.05 7.69
N ARG A 98 -12.37 -11.68 6.80
CA ARG A 98 -13.00 -12.96 7.10
C ARG A 98 -11.98 -14.04 7.47
N TYR A 99 -10.90 -14.15 6.71
CA TYR A 99 -9.83 -15.12 6.98
C TYR A 99 -9.26 -14.97 8.41
N TYR A 100 -9.01 -13.75 8.87
CA TYR A 100 -8.52 -13.52 10.23
C TYR A 100 -9.62 -13.73 11.28
N CYS A 101 -10.86 -13.28 11.03
CA CYS A 101 -11.97 -13.51 11.95
C CYS A 101 -12.32 -15.00 12.15
N ASP A 102 -12.07 -15.85 11.15
CA ASP A 102 -12.25 -17.30 11.28
C ASP A 102 -11.18 -17.95 12.20
N ASN A 103 -10.08 -17.24 12.48
CA ASN A 103 -8.98 -17.66 13.35
C ASN A 103 -8.85 -16.73 14.57
N LEU A 104 -9.81 -16.82 15.49
CA LEU A 104 -9.94 -15.90 16.64
C LEU A 104 -8.66 -15.74 17.47
N ASP A 105 -7.91 -16.82 17.76
CA ASP A 105 -6.67 -16.74 18.53
C ASP A 105 -5.57 -15.92 17.84
N GLU A 106 -5.53 -15.91 16.50
CA GLU A 106 -4.58 -15.09 15.74
C GLU A 106 -5.08 -13.64 15.66
N PHE A 107 -6.38 -13.47 15.47
CA PHE A 107 -7.00 -12.14 15.40
C PHE A 107 -6.90 -11.38 16.72
N ASP A 108 -7.07 -12.04 17.88
CA ASP A 108 -6.86 -11.44 19.20
C ASP A 108 -5.44 -10.88 19.34
N LYS A 109 -4.43 -11.67 18.93
CA LYS A 109 -3.03 -11.20 18.95
C LYS A 109 -2.79 -10.03 18.01
N MET A 110 -3.45 -10.01 16.85
CA MET A 110 -3.41 -8.83 15.97
C MET A 110 -4.04 -7.62 16.64
N TYR A 111 -5.12 -7.82 17.40
CA TYR A 111 -5.83 -6.76 18.07
C TYR A 111 -5.04 -6.14 19.23
N ASP A 112 -4.26 -6.95 19.95
CA ASP A 112 -3.29 -6.44 20.95
C ASP A 112 -2.30 -5.44 20.31
N GLU A 113 -1.76 -5.77 19.13
CA GLU A 113 -0.86 -4.90 18.39
C GLU A 113 -1.57 -3.66 17.81
N ILE A 114 -2.82 -3.80 17.35
CA ILE A 114 -3.65 -2.67 16.93
C ILE A 114 -3.84 -1.69 18.10
N ILE A 115 -4.15 -2.19 19.30
CA ILE A 115 -4.31 -1.35 20.51
C ILE A 115 -3.00 -0.62 20.85
N GLU A 116 -1.85 -1.29 20.73
CA GLU A 116 -0.54 -0.68 20.94
C GLU A 116 -0.29 0.47 19.96
N ILE A 117 -0.57 0.27 18.66
CA ILE A 117 -0.45 1.30 17.63
C ILE A 117 -1.37 2.48 17.94
N LEU A 118 -2.64 2.23 18.27
CA LEU A 118 -3.61 3.27 18.59
C LEU A 118 -3.19 4.08 19.82
N SER A 119 -2.69 3.41 20.86
CA SER A 119 -2.21 4.05 22.09
C SER A 119 -0.98 4.93 21.82
N THR A 120 -0.04 4.43 21.01
CA THR A 120 1.14 5.19 20.60
C THR A 120 0.75 6.43 19.80
N LYS A 121 -0.17 6.28 18.85
CA LYS A 121 -0.70 7.41 18.05
C LYS A 121 -1.37 8.45 18.94
N GLN A 122 -2.18 8.03 19.91
CA GLN A 122 -2.82 8.93 20.86
C GLN A 122 -1.80 9.76 21.64
N ALA A 123 -0.76 9.12 22.18
CA ALA A 123 0.31 9.82 22.90
C ALA A 123 1.05 10.82 21.98
N GLU A 124 1.34 10.45 20.73
CA GLU A 124 1.95 11.36 19.74
C GLU A 124 1.10 12.62 19.49
N TYR A 125 -0.23 12.50 19.48
CA TYR A 125 -1.13 13.65 19.31
C TYR A 125 -1.16 14.55 20.55
N GLU A 126 -1.24 13.97 21.74
CA GLU A 126 -1.23 14.73 23.01
C GLU A 126 0.04 15.57 23.15
N THR A 127 1.20 14.97 22.87
CA THR A 127 2.50 15.65 22.93
C THR A 127 2.61 16.81 21.91
N LYS A 128 1.95 16.69 20.74
CA LYS A 128 1.93 17.75 19.72
C LYS A 128 1.01 18.93 20.06
N THR A 129 0.07 18.77 21.00
CA THR A 129 -0.84 19.84 21.41
C THR A 129 -0.31 20.71 22.55
N GLU A 130 0.80 20.31 23.18
CA GLU A 130 1.47 21.05 24.27
C GLU A 130 2.57 22.01 23.79
N HIS A 131 2.76 22.13 22.47
CA HIS A 131 3.72 23.03 21.81
C HIS A 131 3.06 23.91 20.76
#